data_AF-A0A2E1M6V1-F1
#
_entry.id   AF-A0A2E1M6V1-F1
#
_cell.length_a   1.000
_cell.length_b   1.000
_cell.length_c   1.000
_cell.angle_alpha   90.00
_cell.angle_beta   90.00
_cell.angle_gamma   90.00
#
_symmetry.space_group_name_H-M   'P 1'
#
loop_
_entity.id
_entity.type
_entity.pdbx_description
1 polymer ?
#
loop_
_entity_poly.entity_id
_entity_poly.type
_entity_poly.pdbx_seq_one_letter_code
_entity_poly.pdbx_strand_id
1 'polypeptide(L)'
;MRIAQYQLLSNILIPALVVLATVNPAFAADGLPGVSTVRALANNSTLGAGQESTISRFAEAAGKSLASSNPNEANLEAVRKDLLVPLSDGFTPAFSRAYGARLLESFGNYDDDRRTPQQQMIAFSTLASTGSTNCLMDLAERITNLESDSSPWKALAMCRTLGQGITKAVALDLADRSRIDLARMLSRIASRVSSDAKRHVMQGFVELGGGENADIARRWSDALKALAERDSLSMEDLLCMESATVALRSVLLNPANRDTREAREAAAQTLAPALLAFHAKAADHLNQDSTLKARLRAHLGRVDQVLPFLGTRGVSLGALWDAGDADGLRAAAAR
;
A
#
# COMPACT_ATOMS: atom_id res chain seq x y z
N MET A 1 -4.88 16.94 16.91
CA MET A 1 -4.85 15.46 16.83
C MET A 1 -4.31 14.94 15.49
N ARG A 2 -4.85 15.34 14.33
CA ARG A 2 -4.34 14.92 13.00
C ARG A 2 -2.85 15.21 12.77
N ILE A 3 -2.33 16.36 13.24
CA ILE A 3 -0.91 16.73 13.11
C ILE A 3 0.02 15.76 13.86
N ALA A 4 -0.37 15.28 15.04
CA ALA A 4 0.43 14.31 15.81
C ALA A 4 0.42 12.91 15.18
N GLN A 5 -0.71 12.50 14.56
CA GLN A 5 -0.82 11.25 13.81
C GLN A 5 0.02 11.29 12.52
N TYR A 6 -0.01 12.43 11.81
CA TYR A 6 0.86 12.66 10.66
C TYR A 6 2.33 12.67 11.08
N GLN A 7 2.70 13.34 12.17
CA GLN A 7 4.09 13.33 12.68
C GLN A 7 4.56 11.93 13.05
N LEU A 8 3.72 11.06 13.62
CA LEU A 8 4.12 9.69 13.93
C LEU A 8 4.32 8.85 12.65
N LEU A 9 3.42 8.96 11.67
CA LEU A 9 3.53 8.29 10.36
C LEU A 9 4.66 8.87 9.49
N SER A 10 4.94 10.16 9.60
CA SER A 10 5.99 10.86 8.85
C SER A 10 7.35 10.82 9.52
N ASN A 11 7.45 10.60 10.83
CA ASN A 11 8.73 10.49 11.54
C ASN A 11 9.17 9.03 11.73
N ILE A 12 8.25 8.07 11.57
CA ILE A 12 8.56 6.65 11.69
C ILE A 12 8.45 5.94 10.35
N LEU A 13 7.29 5.98 9.69
CA LEU A 13 7.08 5.25 8.44
C LEU A 13 7.83 5.91 7.26
N ILE A 14 7.79 7.24 7.10
CA ILE A 14 8.48 7.91 5.98
C ILE A 14 10.01 7.79 6.07
N PRO A 15 10.71 8.10 7.17
CA PRO A 15 12.14 7.93 7.21
C PRO A 15 12.57 6.48 7.41
N ALA A 16 11.71 5.55 7.87
CA ALA A 16 12.01 4.11 7.73
C ALA A 16 12.02 3.72 6.25
N LEU A 17 11.13 4.30 5.44
CA LEU A 17 11.00 4.03 4.00
C LEU A 17 11.95 4.84 3.09
N VAL A 18 12.29 6.08 3.44
CA VAL A 18 13.33 6.86 2.74
C VAL A 18 14.70 6.24 3.03
N VAL A 19 14.91 5.68 4.22
CA VAL A 19 16.06 4.84 4.50
C VAL A 19 16.09 3.58 3.63
N LEU A 20 14.92 2.96 3.35
CA LEU A 20 14.80 1.82 2.43
C LEU A 20 15.12 2.20 0.96
N ALA A 21 15.05 3.48 0.57
CA ALA A 21 15.28 3.95 -0.80
C ALA A 21 16.62 4.67 -1.04
N THR A 22 17.28 5.23 -0.01
CA THR A 22 18.49 6.07 -0.21
C THR A 22 19.65 5.83 0.75
N VAL A 23 19.67 4.75 1.54
CA VAL A 23 20.84 4.45 2.36
C VAL A 23 21.92 3.74 1.55
N ASN A 24 22.97 4.50 1.27
CA ASN A 24 24.27 3.96 0.90
C ASN A 24 24.71 2.97 2.01
N PRO A 25 24.95 1.68 1.71
CA PRO A 25 25.10 0.61 2.72
C PRO A 25 26.35 0.74 3.62
N ALA A 26 27.11 1.83 3.51
CA ALA A 26 28.37 2.06 4.19
C ALA A 26 28.25 2.77 5.57
N PHE A 27 27.11 3.38 5.91
CA PHE A 27 27.01 4.17 7.15
C PHE A 27 25.69 3.94 7.91
N ALA A 28 25.66 2.90 8.75
CA ALA A 28 24.75 2.81 9.90
C ALA A 28 25.59 2.31 11.09
N ALA A 29 25.57 3.08 12.19
CA ALA A 29 26.38 2.87 13.37
C ALA A 29 25.91 1.64 14.16
N ASP A 30 26.86 0.78 14.55
CA ASP A 30 26.63 -0.46 15.30
C ASP A 30 25.94 -0.18 16.66
N GLY A 31 24.61 -0.26 16.68
CA GLY A 31 23.81 -0.18 17.92
C GLY A 31 23.39 -1.55 18.47
N LEU A 32 23.42 -2.59 17.64
CA LEU A 32 23.05 -3.96 17.99
C LEU A 32 24.16 -4.96 17.64
N PRO A 33 24.47 -5.95 18.51
CA PRO A 33 25.49 -6.96 18.20
C PRO A 33 25.16 -7.76 16.93
N GLY A 34 26.06 -7.73 15.93
CA GLY A 34 26.07 -8.60 14.76
C GLY A 34 25.29 -8.15 13.52
N VAL A 35 24.88 -6.88 13.47
CA VAL A 35 24.26 -6.22 12.30
C VAL A 35 25.18 -6.27 11.08
N SER A 36 26.48 -6.04 11.26
CA SER A 36 27.48 -6.16 10.20
C SER A 36 27.56 -7.58 9.62
N THR A 37 27.36 -8.60 10.44
CA THR A 37 27.29 -10.01 10.02
C THR A 37 26.03 -10.30 9.22
N VAL A 38 24.87 -9.79 9.65
CA VAL A 38 23.59 -9.90 8.92
C VAL A 38 23.70 -9.22 7.55
N ARG A 39 24.32 -8.05 7.46
CA ARG A 39 24.56 -7.32 6.19
C ARG A 39 25.49 -8.09 5.25
N ALA A 40 26.58 -8.65 5.77
CA ALA A 40 27.51 -9.46 4.99
C ALA A 40 26.84 -10.75 4.45
N LEU A 41 25.95 -11.36 5.24
CA LEU A 41 25.17 -12.53 4.83
C LEU A 41 24.11 -12.18 3.78
N ALA A 42 23.44 -11.04 3.92
CA ALA A 42 22.41 -10.60 2.99
C ALA A 42 22.95 -10.30 1.58
N ASN A 43 24.23 -9.90 1.48
CA ASN A 43 24.95 -9.69 0.22
C ASN A 43 25.38 -11.00 -0.47
N ASN A 44 25.30 -12.14 0.21
CA ASN A 44 25.73 -13.42 -0.33
C ASN A 44 24.55 -14.09 -1.06
N SER A 45 24.74 -14.45 -2.32
CA SER A 45 23.65 -14.88 -3.23
C SER A 45 23.10 -16.28 -2.95
N THR A 46 23.66 -17.01 -1.99
CA THR A 46 23.24 -18.36 -1.61
C THR A 46 23.18 -18.49 -0.10
N LEU A 47 22.00 -18.80 0.44
CA LEU A 47 21.76 -19.10 1.85
C LEU A 47 22.12 -20.58 2.12
N GLY A 48 23.24 -20.82 2.79
CA GLY A 48 23.61 -22.15 3.29
C GLY A 48 23.11 -22.42 4.72
N ALA A 49 23.07 -23.69 5.15
CA ALA A 49 22.60 -24.10 6.48
C ALA A 49 23.33 -23.39 7.66
N GLY A 50 24.62 -23.10 7.52
CA GLY A 50 25.38 -22.32 8.51
C GLY A 50 24.92 -20.87 8.63
N GLN A 51 24.45 -20.29 7.53
CA GLN A 51 23.97 -18.91 7.46
C GLN A 51 22.54 -18.79 8.02
N GLU A 52 21.68 -19.77 7.81
CA GLU A 52 20.33 -19.83 8.41
C GLU A 52 20.35 -19.81 9.95
N SER A 53 21.29 -20.55 10.55
CA SER A 53 21.47 -20.56 12.02
C SER A 53 21.91 -19.19 12.57
N THR A 54 22.71 -18.47 11.79
CA THR A 54 23.21 -17.13 12.14
C THR A 54 22.10 -16.10 11.98
N ILE A 55 21.35 -16.14 10.88
CA ILE A 55 20.16 -15.31 10.64
C ILE A 55 19.13 -15.50 11.74
N SER A 56 18.85 -16.76 12.12
CA SER A 56 17.86 -17.08 13.15
C SER A 56 18.27 -16.51 14.51
N ARG A 57 19.53 -16.67 14.92
CA ARG A 57 20.04 -16.13 16.19
C ARG A 57 19.92 -14.61 16.26
N PHE A 58 20.23 -13.90 15.17
CA PHE A 58 20.13 -12.44 15.12
C PHE A 58 18.68 -11.96 15.09
N ALA A 59 17.84 -12.57 14.26
CA ALA A 59 16.41 -12.27 14.23
C ALA A 59 15.74 -12.51 15.59
N GLU A 60 16.17 -13.55 16.31
CA GLU A 60 15.67 -13.85 17.66
C GLU A 60 16.12 -12.81 18.69
N ALA A 61 17.39 -12.43 18.70
CA ALA A 61 17.89 -11.39 19.60
C ALA A 61 17.20 -10.04 19.35
N ALA A 62 17.03 -9.69 18.08
CA ALA A 62 16.33 -8.49 17.64
C ALA A 62 14.84 -8.52 18.02
N GLY A 63 14.15 -9.63 17.74
CA GLY A 63 12.74 -9.83 18.08
C GLY A 63 12.48 -9.76 19.57
N LYS A 64 13.36 -10.35 20.41
CA LYS A 64 13.29 -10.24 21.87
C LYS A 64 13.52 -8.81 22.36
N SER A 65 14.49 -8.10 21.78
CA SER A 65 14.73 -6.68 22.11
C SER A 65 13.51 -5.83 21.76
N LEU A 66 12.90 -6.09 20.60
CA LEU A 66 11.67 -5.45 20.15
C LEU A 66 10.44 -5.80 20.99
N ALA A 67 10.34 -7.03 21.50
CA ALA A 67 9.22 -7.49 22.32
C ALA A 67 9.34 -7.10 23.80
N SER A 68 10.45 -6.47 24.22
CA SER A 68 10.62 -6.01 25.60
C SER A 68 9.53 -5.01 26.01
N SER A 69 9.12 -5.05 27.28
CA SER A 69 8.02 -4.23 27.80
C SER A 69 8.36 -2.75 27.93
N ASN A 70 9.65 -2.40 27.99
CA ASN A 70 10.17 -1.02 28.02
C ASN A 70 11.36 -0.90 27.06
N PRO A 71 11.13 -0.90 25.74
CA PRO A 71 12.21 -0.69 24.80
C PRO A 71 12.66 0.78 24.92
N ASN A 72 13.95 1.03 25.13
CA ASN A 72 14.45 2.39 25.09
C ASN A 72 14.42 2.93 23.64
N GLU A 73 14.24 4.24 23.45
CA GLU A 73 14.08 4.83 22.11
C GLU A 73 15.33 4.68 21.23
N ALA A 74 16.52 4.67 21.85
CA ALA A 74 17.79 4.40 21.17
C ALA A 74 17.85 2.96 20.60
N ASN A 75 17.28 1.98 21.30
CA ASN A 75 17.21 0.58 20.90
C ASN A 75 16.18 0.41 19.79
N LEU A 76 15.03 1.11 19.85
CA LEU A 76 14.06 1.09 18.76
C LEU A 76 14.61 1.74 17.48
N GLU A 77 15.35 2.84 17.61
CA GLU A 77 15.99 3.49 16.47
C GLU A 77 17.17 2.68 15.93
N ALA A 78 17.97 2.05 16.78
CA ALA A 78 19.01 1.10 16.38
C ALA A 78 18.39 -0.08 15.63
N VAL A 79 17.34 -0.70 16.20
CA VAL A 79 16.57 -1.75 15.51
C VAL A 79 16.08 -1.27 14.15
N ARG A 80 15.49 -0.08 14.08
CA ARG A 80 14.96 0.47 12.83
C ARG A 80 16.05 0.70 11.78
N LYS A 81 17.18 1.29 12.17
CA LYS A 81 18.32 1.55 11.27
C LYS A 81 19.05 0.28 10.86
N ASP A 82 19.19 -0.67 11.77
CA ASP A 82 20.10 -1.80 11.57
C ASP A 82 19.40 -3.06 11.07
N LEU A 83 18.12 -3.27 11.42
CA LEU A 83 17.38 -4.49 11.10
C LEU A 83 16.44 -4.32 9.90
N LEU A 84 16.00 -3.10 9.58
CA LEU A 84 15.23 -2.84 8.36
C LEU A 84 16.13 -2.62 7.13
N VAL A 85 17.41 -2.31 7.32
CA VAL A 85 18.35 -2.17 6.20
C VAL A 85 18.48 -3.48 5.41
N PRO A 86 18.68 -4.67 6.02
CA PRO A 86 18.65 -5.96 5.30
C PRO A 86 17.31 -6.32 4.64
N LEU A 87 16.24 -5.61 5.01
CA LEU A 87 14.89 -5.76 4.47
C LEU A 87 14.57 -4.71 3.37
N SER A 88 15.57 -3.88 3.01
CA SER A 88 15.51 -2.92 1.90
C SER A 88 15.74 -3.58 0.55
N ASP A 89 15.40 -2.85 -0.52
CA ASP A 89 15.41 -3.35 -1.90
C ASP A 89 16.82 -3.71 -2.45
N GLY A 90 17.87 -3.62 -1.63
CA GLY A 90 19.24 -4.00 -1.98
C GLY A 90 19.62 -5.47 -1.75
N PHE A 91 18.79 -6.27 -1.06
CA PHE A 91 19.13 -7.65 -0.65
C PHE A 91 18.27 -8.73 -1.32
N THR A 92 18.75 -9.99 -1.30
CA THR A 92 18.03 -11.08 -1.99
C THR A 92 16.64 -11.32 -1.36
N PRO A 93 15.58 -11.53 -2.16
CA PRO A 93 14.23 -11.75 -1.62
C PRO A 93 14.11 -12.96 -0.68
N ALA A 94 14.92 -13.99 -0.90
CA ALA A 94 14.97 -15.16 -0.03
C ALA A 94 15.50 -14.81 1.38
N PHE A 95 16.52 -13.96 1.45
CA PHE A 95 17.05 -13.47 2.72
C PHE A 95 16.01 -12.64 3.47
N SER A 96 15.40 -11.64 2.82
CA SER A 96 14.44 -10.75 3.48
C SER A 96 13.22 -11.51 3.99
N ARG A 97 12.77 -12.55 3.28
CA ARG A 97 11.72 -13.48 3.74
C ARG A 97 12.14 -14.26 4.97
N ALA A 98 13.27 -14.95 4.92
CA ALA A 98 13.72 -15.81 6.02
C ALA A 98 14.00 -15.00 7.28
N TYR A 99 14.70 -13.88 7.14
CA TYR A 99 15.02 -12.98 8.24
C TYR A 99 13.77 -12.30 8.81
N GLY A 100 12.90 -11.73 7.96
CA GLY A 100 11.68 -11.06 8.41
C GLY A 100 10.69 -12.01 9.07
N ALA A 101 10.54 -13.24 8.56
CA ALA A 101 9.70 -14.26 9.20
C ALA A 101 10.20 -14.61 10.60
N ARG A 102 11.51 -14.84 10.77
CA ARG A 102 12.11 -15.12 12.09
C ARG A 102 12.00 -13.94 13.04
N LEU A 103 12.13 -12.71 12.53
CA LEU A 103 11.95 -11.50 13.33
C LEU A 103 10.51 -11.41 13.85
N LEU A 104 9.52 -11.64 12.99
CA LEU A 104 8.10 -11.61 13.36
C LEU A 104 7.73 -12.74 14.34
N GLU A 105 8.23 -13.96 14.12
CA GLU A 105 8.06 -15.08 15.06
C GLU A 105 8.61 -14.71 16.45
N SER A 106 9.81 -14.13 16.49
CA SER A 106 10.48 -13.75 17.72
C SER A 106 9.85 -12.52 18.38
N PHE A 107 9.23 -11.66 17.59
CA PHE A 107 8.44 -10.53 18.08
C PHE A 107 7.13 -11.00 18.72
N GLY A 108 6.51 -12.07 18.22
CA GLY A 108 5.23 -12.61 18.69
C GLY A 108 4.03 -11.91 18.06
N ASN A 109 2.89 -11.81 18.78
CA ASN A 109 1.70 -11.14 18.26
C ASN A 109 2.01 -9.65 17.97
N TYR A 110 2.15 -9.31 16.69
CA TYR A 110 2.60 -7.99 16.28
C TYR A 110 1.53 -6.90 16.41
N ASP A 111 0.28 -7.34 16.53
CA ASP A 111 -0.92 -6.55 16.71
C ASP A 111 -1.45 -6.75 18.14
N ASP A 112 -0.61 -6.43 19.13
CA ASP A 112 -0.93 -6.47 20.56
C ASP A 112 -0.95 -5.05 21.10
N ASP A 113 -2.11 -4.58 21.57
CA ASP A 113 -2.33 -3.22 22.06
C ASP A 113 -1.55 -2.88 23.33
N ARG A 114 -0.93 -3.87 23.98
CA ARG A 114 0.04 -3.64 25.06
C ARG A 114 1.37 -3.08 24.56
N ARG A 115 1.64 -3.17 23.26
CA ARG A 115 2.86 -2.67 22.62
C ARG A 115 2.76 -1.19 22.31
N THR A 116 3.91 -0.51 22.29
CA THR A 116 3.97 0.88 21.84
C THR A 116 3.68 0.98 20.34
N PRO A 117 3.14 2.12 19.87
CA PRO A 117 2.95 2.35 18.44
C PRO A 117 4.23 2.15 17.61
N GLN A 118 5.38 2.56 18.15
CA GLN A 118 6.68 2.38 17.49
C GLN A 118 7.02 0.89 17.29
N GLN A 119 6.80 0.04 18.30
CA GLN A 119 7.00 -1.41 18.19
C GLN A 119 6.09 -2.03 17.11
N GLN A 120 4.80 -1.70 17.13
CA GLN A 120 3.85 -2.20 16.13
C GLN A 120 4.22 -1.74 14.71
N MET A 121 4.65 -0.49 14.54
CA MET A 121 5.08 0.05 13.24
C MET A 121 6.32 -0.65 12.67
N ILE A 122 7.29 -1.01 13.51
CA ILE A 122 8.48 -1.78 13.09
C ILE A 122 8.06 -3.17 12.62
N ALA A 123 7.14 -3.81 13.34
CA ALA A 123 6.64 -5.12 12.95
C ALA A 123 5.81 -5.08 11.66
N PHE A 124 4.96 -4.06 11.49
CA PHE A 124 4.25 -3.82 10.24
C PHE A 124 5.22 -3.58 9.08
N SER A 125 6.27 -2.79 9.26
CA SER A 125 7.29 -2.57 8.22
C SER A 125 8.01 -3.86 7.84
N THR A 126 8.35 -4.69 8.84
CA THR A 126 8.94 -6.01 8.63
C THR A 126 8.02 -6.91 7.81
N LEU A 127 6.73 -6.93 8.16
CA LEU A 127 5.72 -7.72 7.46
C LEU A 127 5.64 -7.34 5.98
N ALA A 128 5.54 -6.04 5.66
CA ALA A 128 5.55 -5.57 4.27
C ALA A 128 6.78 -6.04 3.50
N SER A 129 7.97 -5.94 4.11
CA SER A 129 9.23 -6.32 3.45
C SER A 129 9.36 -7.82 3.15
N THR A 130 8.67 -8.71 3.89
CA THR A 130 8.71 -10.14 3.60
C THR A 130 8.03 -10.49 2.27
N GLY A 131 7.01 -9.74 1.86
CA GLY A 131 6.12 -10.13 0.75
C GLY A 131 5.52 -11.53 0.92
N SER A 132 5.41 -12.02 2.17
CA SER A 132 4.88 -13.35 2.47
C SER A 132 3.38 -13.36 2.35
N THR A 133 2.84 -14.18 1.44
CA THR A 133 1.40 -14.31 1.23
C THR A 133 0.65 -14.65 2.51
N ASN A 134 1.16 -15.56 3.34
CA ASN A 134 0.51 -15.94 4.59
C ASN A 134 0.42 -14.77 5.57
N CYS A 135 1.50 -13.97 5.67
CA CYS A 135 1.51 -12.80 6.54
C CYS A 135 0.57 -11.70 6.02
N LEU A 136 0.44 -11.54 4.69
CA LEU A 136 -0.49 -10.59 4.11
C LEU A 136 -1.95 -11.00 4.32
N MET A 137 -2.24 -12.30 4.23
CA MET A 137 -3.58 -12.84 4.50
C MET A 137 -3.97 -12.67 5.97
N ASP A 138 -3.07 -12.98 6.91
CA ASP A 138 -3.26 -12.73 8.34
C ASP A 138 -3.46 -11.23 8.63
N LEU A 139 -2.64 -10.35 8.04
CA LEU A 139 -2.80 -8.91 8.19
C LEU A 139 -4.14 -8.42 7.64
N ALA A 140 -4.53 -8.87 6.45
CA ALA A 140 -5.79 -8.49 5.84
C ALA A 140 -6.99 -8.97 6.68
N GLU A 141 -6.92 -10.18 7.24
CA GLU A 141 -7.92 -10.70 8.17
C GLU A 141 -8.01 -9.85 9.44
N ARG A 142 -6.87 -9.47 10.04
CA ARG A 142 -6.84 -8.57 11.20
C ARG A 142 -7.43 -7.21 10.90
N ILE A 143 -7.14 -6.63 9.74
CA ILE A 143 -7.77 -5.36 9.32
C ILE A 143 -9.29 -5.54 9.22
N THR A 144 -9.76 -6.66 8.66
CA THR A 144 -11.20 -6.96 8.64
C THR A 144 -11.77 -7.27 10.02
N ASN A 145 -10.97 -7.52 11.04
CA ASN A 145 -11.45 -7.77 12.40
C ASN A 145 -11.19 -6.58 13.36
N LEU A 146 -10.60 -5.48 12.87
CA LEU A 146 -10.38 -4.27 13.67
C LEU A 146 -11.70 -3.77 14.26
N GLU A 147 -11.69 -3.58 15.57
CA GLU A 147 -12.80 -3.02 16.34
C GLU A 147 -13.01 -1.55 15.98
N SER A 148 -14.26 -1.06 16.08
CA SER A 148 -14.63 0.29 15.68
C SER A 148 -13.97 1.40 16.52
N ASP A 149 -13.53 1.07 17.73
CA ASP A 149 -12.82 1.93 18.68
C ASP A 149 -11.29 1.83 18.61
N SER A 150 -10.77 0.98 17.71
CA SER A 150 -9.33 0.91 17.41
C SER A 150 -8.78 2.27 17.01
N SER A 151 -7.54 2.55 17.42
CA SER A 151 -6.93 3.86 17.14
C SER A 151 -6.84 4.14 15.63
N PRO A 152 -7.24 5.33 15.14
CA PRO A 152 -7.29 5.63 13.70
C PRO A 152 -5.95 5.45 12.96
N TRP A 153 -4.82 5.65 13.66
CA TRP A 153 -3.49 5.47 13.07
C TRP A 153 -3.21 4.00 12.74
N LYS A 154 -3.79 3.07 13.49
CA LYS A 154 -3.55 1.63 13.41
C LYS A 154 -4.11 1.05 12.11
N ALA A 155 -5.38 1.34 11.83
CA ALA A 155 -6.02 0.95 10.57
C ALA A 155 -5.28 1.51 9.34
N LEU A 156 -4.85 2.78 9.42
CA LEU A 156 -4.06 3.42 8.37
C LEU A 156 -2.69 2.75 8.19
N ALA A 157 -1.96 2.49 9.28
CA ALA A 157 -0.67 1.81 9.23
C ALA A 157 -0.79 0.39 8.66
N MET A 158 -1.76 -0.40 9.12
CA MET A 158 -2.00 -1.75 8.63
C MET A 158 -2.40 -1.77 7.15
N CYS A 159 -3.28 -0.87 6.70
CA CYS A 159 -3.65 -0.78 5.27
C CYS A 159 -2.46 -0.37 4.40
N ARG A 160 -1.63 0.57 4.86
CA ARG A 160 -0.39 0.97 4.18
C ARG A 160 0.57 -0.20 4.05
N THR A 161 0.79 -0.93 5.14
CA THR A 161 1.63 -2.12 5.17
C THR A 161 1.11 -3.22 4.26
N LEU A 162 -0.20 -3.46 4.25
CA LEU A 162 -0.82 -4.43 3.35
C LEU A 162 -0.58 -4.05 1.88
N GLY A 163 -0.80 -2.79 1.50
CA GLY A 163 -0.55 -2.32 0.14
C GLY A 163 0.92 -2.50 -0.29
N GLN A 164 1.87 -2.13 0.56
CA GLN A 164 3.30 -2.30 0.29
C GLN A 164 3.71 -3.77 0.19
N GLY A 165 3.20 -4.59 1.10
CA GLY A 165 3.47 -6.02 1.10
C GLY A 165 2.89 -6.73 -0.12
N ILE A 166 1.73 -6.28 -0.62
CA ILE A 166 1.16 -6.74 -1.90
C ILE A 166 2.10 -6.41 -3.06
N THR A 167 2.58 -5.16 -3.18
CA THR A 167 3.56 -4.78 -4.22
C THR A 167 4.77 -5.69 -4.18
N LYS A 168 5.33 -5.94 -2.98
CA LYS A 168 6.48 -6.83 -2.82
C LYS A 168 6.15 -8.27 -3.19
N ALA A 169 4.99 -8.80 -2.78
CA ALA A 169 4.58 -10.16 -3.09
C ALA A 169 4.37 -10.37 -4.60
N VAL A 170 3.75 -9.40 -5.29
CA VAL A 170 3.55 -9.43 -6.74
C VAL A 170 4.89 -9.43 -7.48
N ALA A 171 5.86 -8.59 -7.05
CA ALA A 171 7.21 -8.59 -7.58
C ALA A 171 7.95 -9.93 -7.39
N LEU A 172 7.48 -10.78 -6.47
CA LEU A 172 8.02 -12.10 -6.18
C LEU A 172 7.10 -13.24 -6.66
N ASP A 173 6.31 -12.97 -7.70
CA ASP A 173 5.44 -13.92 -8.38
C ASP A 173 4.34 -14.51 -7.48
N LEU A 174 3.56 -13.61 -6.86
CA LEU A 174 2.38 -13.98 -6.09
C LEU A 174 1.41 -14.81 -6.93
N ALA A 175 1.05 -16.00 -6.44
CA ALA A 175 0.13 -16.91 -7.10
C ALA A 175 -1.26 -16.31 -7.32
N ASP A 176 -1.88 -16.59 -8.48
CA ASP A 176 -3.16 -16.00 -8.88
C ASP A 176 -4.30 -16.25 -7.90
N ARG A 177 -4.38 -17.45 -7.32
CA ARG A 177 -5.39 -17.76 -6.30
C ARG A 177 -5.27 -16.80 -5.11
N SER A 178 -4.05 -16.54 -4.66
CA SER A 178 -3.78 -15.60 -3.58
C SER A 178 -4.06 -14.17 -3.97
N ARG A 179 -3.83 -13.77 -5.24
CA ARG A 179 -4.24 -12.45 -5.73
C ARG A 179 -5.75 -12.25 -5.63
N ILE A 180 -6.52 -13.24 -6.07
CA ILE A 180 -7.99 -13.19 -6.01
C ILE A 180 -8.45 -13.15 -4.55
N ASP A 181 -7.89 -13.99 -3.68
CA ASP A 181 -8.27 -14.03 -2.26
C ASP A 181 -7.96 -12.70 -1.54
N LEU A 182 -6.79 -12.12 -1.77
CA LEU A 182 -6.44 -10.79 -1.27
C LEU A 182 -7.38 -9.72 -1.82
N ALA A 183 -7.74 -9.75 -3.11
CA ALA A 183 -8.71 -8.83 -3.68
C ALA A 183 -10.10 -8.97 -3.02
N ARG A 184 -10.51 -10.17 -2.59
CA ARG A 184 -11.74 -10.37 -1.80
C ARG A 184 -11.66 -9.70 -0.43
N MET A 185 -10.50 -9.75 0.20
CA MET A 185 -10.30 -9.10 1.50
C MET A 185 -10.22 -7.58 1.36
N LEU A 186 -9.47 -7.06 0.39
CA LEU A 186 -9.39 -5.63 0.12
C LEU A 186 -10.78 -5.02 -0.11
N SER A 187 -11.68 -5.73 -0.80
CA SER A 187 -13.06 -5.28 -1.01
C SER A 187 -13.82 -5.12 0.32
N ARG A 188 -13.66 -6.09 1.24
CA ARG A 188 -14.24 -6.03 2.59
C ARG A 188 -13.60 -4.96 3.47
N ILE A 189 -12.29 -4.71 3.30
CA ILE A 189 -11.57 -3.66 4.02
C ILE A 189 -12.02 -2.28 3.55
N ALA A 190 -12.18 -2.08 2.23
CA ALA A 190 -12.53 -0.80 1.63
C ALA A 190 -13.85 -0.21 2.14
N SER A 191 -14.80 -1.06 2.54
CA SER A 191 -16.09 -0.61 3.10
C SER A 191 -16.03 -0.22 4.58
N ARG A 192 -14.93 -0.52 5.28
CA ARG A 192 -14.81 -0.35 6.74
C ARG A 192 -13.82 0.71 7.16
N VAL A 193 -12.77 0.92 6.38
CA VAL A 193 -11.68 1.82 6.76
C VAL A 193 -11.97 3.26 6.37
N SER A 194 -11.31 4.20 7.07
CA SER A 194 -11.36 5.63 6.76
C SER A 194 -10.85 5.92 5.35
N SER A 195 -11.20 7.11 4.83
CA SER A 195 -10.78 7.59 3.51
C SER A 195 -9.25 7.60 3.33
N ASP A 196 -8.51 8.02 4.37
CA ASP A 196 -7.04 7.99 4.38
C ASP A 196 -6.47 6.56 4.22
N ALA A 197 -7.02 5.58 4.94
CA ALA A 197 -6.58 4.19 4.87
C ALA A 197 -7.00 3.53 3.54
N LYS A 198 -8.18 3.91 3.03
CA LYS A 198 -8.76 3.40 1.78
C LYS A 198 -7.85 3.61 0.57
N ARG A 199 -7.07 4.69 0.54
CA ARG A 199 -6.06 4.93 -0.51
C ARG A 199 -5.10 3.75 -0.70
N HIS A 200 -4.61 3.20 0.40
CA HIS A 200 -3.68 2.08 0.35
C HIS A 200 -4.36 0.76 -0.05
N VAL A 201 -5.64 0.61 0.29
CA VAL A 201 -6.48 -0.51 -0.16
C VAL A 201 -6.68 -0.45 -1.68
N MET A 202 -7.01 0.74 -2.22
CA MET A 202 -7.18 0.95 -3.65
C MET A 202 -5.86 0.76 -4.41
N GLN A 203 -4.74 1.19 -3.85
CA GLN A 203 -3.42 0.87 -4.42
C GLN A 203 -3.21 -0.65 -4.46
N GLY A 204 -3.53 -1.38 -3.38
CA GLY A 204 -3.44 -2.84 -3.37
C GLY A 204 -4.22 -3.52 -4.49
N PHE A 205 -5.42 -3.04 -4.83
CA PHE A 205 -6.18 -3.56 -5.97
C PHE A 205 -5.44 -3.40 -7.30
N VAL A 206 -4.80 -2.25 -7.53
CA VAL A 206 -4.00 -1.99 -8.73
C VAL A 206 -2.84 -2.98 -8.82
N GLU A 207 -2.09 -3.11 -7.73
CA GLU A 207 -0.89 -3.96 -7.64
C GLU A 207 -1.21 -5.45 -7.85
N LEU A 208 -2.39 -5.91 -7.39
CA LEU A 208 -2.85 -7.29 -7.63
C LEU A 208 -3.24 -7.58 -9.08
N GLY A 209 -3.20 -6.58 -9.97
CA GLY A 209 -3.63 -6.70 -11.36
C GLY A 209 -5.06 -6.22 -11.59
N GLY A 210 -5.55 -5.24 -10.83
CA GLY A 210 -6.89 -4.67 -11.03
C GLY A 210 -7.13 -4.08 -12.42
N GLY A 211 -6.08 -3.75 -13.18
CA GLY A 211 -6.15 -3.34 -14.58
C GLY A 211 -5.99 -4.47 -15.62
N GLU A 212 -5.77 -5.71 -15.18
CA GLU A 212 -5.38 -6.84 -16.02
C GLU A 212 -6.29 -8.06 -15.82
N ASN A 213 -6.77 -8.24 -14.59
CA ASN A 213 -7.61 -9.34 -14.17
C ASN A 213 -9.05 -8.85 -13.94
N ALA A 214 -9.99 -9.38 -14.72
CA ALA A 214 -11.40 -8.95 -14.69
C ALA A 214 -12.08 -9.15 -13.32
N ASP A 215 -11.74 -10.22 -12.59
CA ASP A 215 -12.32 -10.49 -11.27
C ASP A 215 -11.84 -9.48 -10.21
N ILE A 216 -10.57 -9.10 -10.28
CA ILE A 216 -9.97 -8.09 -9.40
C ILE A 216 -10.50 -6.70 -9.78
N ALA A 217 -10.58 -6.40 -11.08
CA ALA A 217 -11.18 -5.19 -11.63
C ALA A 217 -12.62 -5.00 -11.17
N ARG A 218 -13.43 -6.07 -11.19
CA ARG A 218 -14.82 -6.04 -10.71
C ARG A 218 -14.91 -5.70 -9.22
N ARG A 219 -14.10 -6.34 -8.38
CA ARG A 219 -14.08 -6.08 -6.93
C ARG A 219 -13.66 -4.66 -6.59
N TRP A 220 -12.71 -4.15 -7.36
CA TRP A 220 -12.31 -2.77 -7.24
C TRP A 220 -13.42 -1.81 -7.70
N SER A 221 -14.05 -2.08 -8.84
CA SER A 221 -15.23 -1.36 -9.34
C SER A 221 -16.35 -1.29 -8.30
N ASP A 222 -16.65 -2.41 -7.63
CA ASP A 222 -17.64 -2.47 -6.54
C ASP A 222 -17.25 -1.55 -5.37
N ALA A 223 -15.98 -1.54 -4.97
CA ALA A 223 -15.48 -0.66 -3.90
C ALA A 223 -15.52 0.83 -4.28
N LEU A 224 -15.31 1.15 -5.55
CA LEU A 224 -15.41 2.51 -6.09
C LEU A 224 -16.85 3.00 -6.15
N LYS A 225 -17.78 2.15 -6.59
CA LYS A 225 -19.22 2.47 -6.61
C LYS A 225 -19.73 2.74 -5.19
N ALA A 226 -19.39 1.88 -4.23
CA ALA A 226 -19.75 2.10 -2.83
C ALA A 226 -19.20 3.44 -2.28
N LEU A 227 -18.04 3.90 -2.76
CA LEU A 227 -17.50 5.21 -2.42
C LEU A 227 -18.31 6.34 -3.06
N ALA A 228 -18.65 6.20 -4.34
CA ALA A 228 -19.43 7.17 -5.10
C ALA A 228 -20.90 7.26 -4.65
N GLU A 229 -21.44 6.23 -3.99
CA GLU A 229 -22.80 6.23 -3.44
C GLU A 229 -22.95 7.05 -2.15
N ARG A 230 -21.85 7.40 -1.46
CA ARG A 230 -21.90 8.18 -0.21
C ARG A 230 -22.45 9.58 -0.45
N ASP A 231 -23.36 10.07 0.40
CA ASP A 231 -24.04 11.38 0.24
C ASP A 231 -23.11 12.55 -0.13
N SER A 232 -21.90 12.58 0.42
CA SER A 232 -20.85 13.51 0.03
C SER A 232 -19.50 12.80 -0.10
N LEU A 233 -18.69 13.23 -1.08
CA LEU A 233 -17.28 12.87 -1.15
C LEU A 233 -16.47 13.86 -0.32
N SER A 234 -15.63 13.34 0.56
CA SER A 234 -14.65 14.16 1.24
C SER A 234 -13.46 14.46 0.32
N MET A 235 -12.69 15.50 0.65
CA MET A 235 -11.42 15.79 -0.02
C MET A 235 -10.46 14.59 0.07
N GLU A 236 -10.45 13.86 1.19
CA GLU A 236 -9.62 12.67 1.39
C GLU A 236 -10.04 11.53 0.44
N ASP A 237 -11.33 11.38 0.15
CA ASP A 237 -11.84 10.40 -0.83
C ASP A 237 -11.33 10.72 -2.25
N LEU A 238 -11.25 12.00 -2.62
CA LEU A 238 -10.73 12.45 -3.91
C LEU A 238 -9.21 12.24 -4.05
N LEU A 239 -8.45 12.52 -2.99
CA LEU A 239 -6.99 12.30 -2.97
C LEU A 239 -6.61 10.81 -2.96
N CYS A 240 -7.43 9.99 -2.31
CA CYS A 240 -7.34 8.54 -2.38
C CYS A 240 -7.38 8.05 -3.85
N MET A 241 -8.34 8.57 -4.62
CA MET A 241 -8.55 8.19 -6.02
C MET A 241 -7.49 8.72 -6.98
N GLU A 242 -6.89 9.88 -6.71
CA GLU A 242 -5.77 10.41 -7.49
C GLU A 242 -4.61 9.40 -7.57
N SER A 243 -4.27 8.79 -6.44
CA SER A 243 -3.12 7.91 -6.35
C SER A 243 -3.37 6.54 -6.97
N ALA A 244 -4.57 5.98 -6.75
CA ALA A 244 -4.98 4.73 -7.37
C ALA A 244 -5.05 4.87 -8.90
N THR A 245 -5.51 6.02 -9.41
CA THR A 245 -5.57 6.29 -10.85
C THR A 245 -4.18 6.42 -11.46
N VAL A 246 -3.23 7.06 -10.78
CA VAL A 246 -1.83 7.14 -11.25
C VAL A 246 -1.20 5.75 -11.34
N ALA A 247 -1.41 4.92 -10.32
CA ALA A 247 -0.90 3.54 -10.32
C ALA A 247 -1.56 2.71 -11.44
N LEU A 248 -2.88 2.82 -11.61
CA LEU A 248 -3.59 2.13 -12.68
C LEU A 248 -3.10 2.54 -14.06
N ARG A 249 -2.87 3.84 -14.27
CA ARG A 249 -2.27 4.34 -15.49
C ARG A 249 -0.93 3.67 -15.75
N SER A 250 -0.06 3.55 -14.75
CA SER A 250 1.23 2.88 -14.94
C SER A 250 1.08 1.41 -15.33
N VAL A 251 0.08 0.69 -14.81
CA VAL A 251 -0.20 -0.70 -15.18
C VAL A 251 -0.75 -0.80 -16.61
N LEU A 252 -1.79 -0.02 -16.94
CA LEU A 252 -2.47 -0.11 -18.24
C LEU A 252 -1.58 0.36 -19.39
N LEU A 253 -0.77 1.40 -19.17
CA LEU A 253 0.12 1.96 -20.18
C LEU A 253 1.46 1.22 -20.31
N ASN A 254 1.75 0.24 -19.46
CA ASN A 254 3.02 -0.48 -19.53
C ASN A 254 3.02 -1.43 -20.75
N PRO A 255 3.91 -1.23 -21.74
CA PRO A 255 4.03 -2.13 -22.88
C PRO A 255 4.63 -3.49 -22.53
N ALA A 256 5.29 -3.62 -21.36
CA ALA A 256 5.94 -4.84 -20.92
C ALA A 256 5.01 -5.82 -20.17
N ASN A 257 3.76 -5.43 -19.88
CA ASN A 257 2.83 -6.33 -19.19
C ASN A 257 2.38 -7.45 -20.13
N ARG A 258 2.62 -8.68 -19.67
CA ARG A 258 2.55 -9.92 -20.45
C ARG A 258 1.13 -10.35 -20.82
N ASP A 259 0.12 -9.77 -20.19
CA ASP A 259 -1.27 -10.10 -20.48
C ASP A 259 -1.72 -9.54 -21.84
N THR A 260 -2.42 -10.40 -22.58
CA THR A 260 -3.01 -10.07 -23.87
C THR A 260 -3.87 -8.83 -23.70
N ARG A 261 -3.60 -7.80 -24.51
CA ARG A 261 -4.33 -6.52 -24.60
C ARG A 261 -5.84 -6.62 -24.32
N GLU A 262 -6.49 -7.70 -24.76
CA GLU A 262 -7.90 -8.02 -24.51
C GLU A 262 -8.28 -8.11 -23.01
N ALA A 263 -7.45 -8.73 -22.17
CA ALA A 263 -7.70 -8.84 -20.73
C ALA A 263 -7.65 -7.46 -20.05
N ARG A 264 -6.71 -6.61 -20.47
CA ARG A 264 -6.63 -5.21 -20.06
C ARG A 264 -7.85 -4.41 -20.53
N GLU A 265 -8.28 -4.59 -21.77
CA GLU A 265 -9.49 -3.93 -22.31
C GLU A 265 -10.76 -4.37 -21.54
N ALA A 266 -10.91 -5.65 -21.19
CA ALA A 266 -12.04 -6.15 -20.41
C ALA A 266 -12.05 -5.65 -18.96
N ALA A 267 -10.90 -5.64 -18.30
CA ALA A 267 -10.75 -5.07 -16.96
C ALA A 267 -11.03 -3.55 -16.96
N ALA A 268 -10.51 -2.85 -17.97
CA ALA A 268 -10.75 -1.45 -18.20
C ALA A 268 -12.24 -1.13 -18.41
N GLN A 269 -12.95 -1.89 -19.25
CA GLN A 269 -14.41 -1.76 -19.42
C GLN A 269 -15.18 -1.95 -18.11
N THR A 270 -14.69 -2.83 -17.22
CA THR A 270 -15.32 -3.08 -15.91
C THR A 270 -15.12 -1.91 -14.93
N LEU A 271 -13.97 -1.23 -15.01
CA LEU A 271 -13.61 -0.12 -14.12
C LEU A 271 -14.14 1.23 -14.60
N ALA A 272 -14.29 1.43 -15.92
CA ALA A 272 -14.67 2.71 -16.51
C ALA A 272 -15.91 3.35 -15.87
N PRO A 273 -17.04 2.62 -15.72
CA PRO A 273 -18.27 3.22 -15.21
C PRO A 273 -18.11 3.68 -13.76
N ALA A 274 -17.36 2.94 -12.94
CA ALA A 274 -17.15 3.28 -11.55
C ALA A 274 -16.22 4.50 -11.38
N LEU A 275 -15.16 4.58 -12.20
CA LEU A 275 -14.30 5.76 -12.24
C LEU A 275 -15.08 6.99 -12.71
N LEU A 276 -15.88 6.87 -13.77
CA LEU A 276 -16.69 7.97 -14.27
C LEU A 276 -17.74 8.42 -13.25
N ALA A 277 -18.47 7.50 -12.62
CA ALA A 277 -19.42 7.82 -11.55
C ALA A 277 -18.76 8.56 -10.39
N PHE A 278 -17.56 8.13 -9.99
CA PHE A 278 -16.77 8.83 -8.98
C PHE A 278 -16.41 10.26 -9.43
N HIS A 279 -15.97 10.45 -10.68
CA HIS A 279 -15.59 11.75 -11.21
C HIS A 279 -16.77 12.69 -11.50
N ALA A 280 -17.94 12.16 -11.86
CA ALA A 280 -19.17 12.94 -11.94
C ALA A 280 -19.51 13.56 -10.58
N LYS A 281 -19.29 12.82 -9.49
CA LYS A 281 -19.49 13.33 -8.14
C LYS A 281 -18.44 14.36 -7.72
N ALA A 282 -17.25 14.32 -8.31
CA ALA A 282 -16.26 15.38 -8.15
C ALA A 282 -16.73 16.74 -8.71
N ALA A 283 -17.72 16.77 -9.62
CA ALA A 283 -18.31 18.02 -10.12
C ALA A 283 -18.92 18.89 -9.02
N ASP A 284 -19.34 18.28 -7.90
CA ASP A 284 -19.87 19.00 -6.74
C ASP A 284 -18.82 19.90 -6.06
N HIS A 285 -17.53 19.71 -6.41
CA HIS A 285 -16.41 20.50 -5.90
C HIS A 285 -15.95 21.63 -6.84
N LEU A 286 -16.59 21.86 -7.99
CA LEU A 286 -16.18 22.85 -8.99
C LEU A 286 -16.06 24.30 -8.46
N ASN A 287 -16.87 24.63 -7.45
CA ASN A 287 -16.98 25.96 -6.86
C ASN A 287 -16.17 26.15 -5.56
N GLN A 288 -15.36 25.15 -5.18
CA GLN A 288 -14.53 25.21 -3.96
C GLN A 288 -13.21 25.98 -4.20
N ASP A 289 -12.41 26.11 -3.13
CA ASP A 289 -11.15 26.88 -3.11
C ASP A 289 -10.23 26.60 -4.32
N SER A 290 -9.60 27.67 -4.81
CA SER A 290 -8.64 27.72 -5.94
C SER A 290 -7.57 26.62 -5.94
N THR A 291 -6.99 26.31 -4.77
CA THR A 291 -5.95 25.27 -4.65
C THR A 291 -6.52 23.87 -4.85
N LEU A 292 -7.74 23.63 -4.36
CA LEU A 292 -8.44 22.36 -4.53
C LEU A 292 -8.87 22.16 -5.97
N LYS A 293 -9.42 23.22 -6.59
CA LYS A 293 -9.85 23.21 -7.99
C LYS A 293 -8.69 22.84 -8.93
N ALA A 294 -7.49 23.36 -8.69
CA ALA A 294 -6.30 23.03 -9.46
C ALA A 294 -5.86 21.56 -9.31
N ARG A 295 -5.91 21.01 -8.08
CA ARG A 295 -5.57 19.60 -7.83
C ARG A 295 -6.57 18.64 -8.48
N LEU A 296 -7.87 18.92 -8.37
CA LEU A 296 -8.92 18.11 -9.01
C LEU A 296 -8.82 18.17 -10.54
N ARG A 297 -8.54 19.34 -11.10
CA ARG A 297 -8.28 19.49 -12.54
C ARG A 297 -7.09 18.63 -13.02
N ALA A 298 -6.00 18.64 -12.26
CA ALA A 298 -4.82 17.82 -12.55
C ALA A 298 -5.15 16.33 -12.47
N HIS A 299 -5.99 15.92 -11.51
CA HIS A 299 -6.45 14.55 -11.39
C HIS A 299 -7.31 14.11 -12.59
N LEU A 300 -8.30 14.90 -13.01
CA LEU A 300 -9.15 14.61 -14.18
C LEU A 300 -8.33 14.48 -15.46
N GLY A 301 -7.31 15.33 -15.65
CA GLY A 301 -6.40 15.21 -16.79
C GLY A 301 -5.60 13.90 -16.82
N ARG A 302 -5.38 13.25 -15.67
CA ARG A 302 -4.73 11.92 -15.61
C ARG A 302 -5.72 10.80 -15.89
N VAL A 303 -6.99 10.96 -15.51
CA VAL A 303 -8.07 10.03 -15.85
C VAL A 303 -8.28 10.04 -17.35
N ASP A 304 -8.31 11.22 -17.98
CA ASP A 304 -8.42 11.39 -19.44
C ASP A 304 -7.37 10.59 -20.21
N GLN A 305 -6.19 10.34 -19.63
CA GLN A 305 -5.13 9.54 -20.25
C GLN A 305 -5.41 8.03 -20.20
N VAL A 306 -6.29 7.60 -19.30
CA VAL A 306 -6.68 6.19 -19.12
C VAL A 306 -8.00 5.90 -19.85
N LEU A 307 -8.92 6.88 -19.97
CA LEU A 307 -10.22 6.73 -20.66
C LEU A 307 -10.15 6.03 -22.04
N PRO A 308 -9.17 6.29 -22.92
CA PRO A 308 -9.06 5.58 -24.21
C PRO A 308 -8.89 4.06 -24.08
N PHE A 309 -8.23 3.59 -23.01
CA PHE A 309 -8.10 2.16 -22.69
C PHE A 309 -9.37 1.58 -22.10
N LEU A 310 -10.18 2.43 -21.47
CA LEU A 310 -11.47 2.09 -20.87
C LEU A 310 -12.62 2.10 -21.90
N GLY A 311 -12.34 2.30 -23.19
CA GLY A 311 -13.33 2.28 -24.28
C GLY A 311 -14.14 3.58 -24.41
N THR A 312 -13.91 4.58 -23.57
CA THR A 312 -14.63 5.85 -23.56
C THR A 312 -13.90 6.91 -24.38
N ARG A 313 -14.00 6.80 -25.70
CA ARG A 313 -13.45 7.79 -26.63
C ARG A 313 -14.34 9.04 -26.69
N GLY A 314 -13.71 10.22 -26.76
CA GLY A 314 -14.38 11.49 -27.07
C GLY A 314 -14.95 12.26 -25.86
N VAL A 315 -14.72 11.80 -24.63
CA VAL A 315 -15.00 12.56 -23.41
C VAL A 315 -13.69 13.07 -22.83
N SER A 316 -13.61 14.37 -22.57
CA SER A 316 -12.49 14.97 -21.82
C SER A 316 -13.04 15.58 -20.53
N LEU A 317 -12.84 14.86 -19.43
CA LEU A 317 -13.26 15.32 -18.10
C LEU A 317 -12.52 16.60 -17.72
N GLY A 318 -11.25 16.73 -18.13
CA GLY A 318 -10.48 17.95 -17.94
C GLY A 318 -11.09 19.16 -18.67
N ALA A 319 -11.54 18.99 -19.91
CA ALA A 319 -12.15 20.09 -20.68
C ALA A 319 -13.52 20.50 -20.11
N LEU A 320 -14.34 19.53 -19.68
CA LEU A 320 -15.62 19.81 -19.01
C LEU A 320 -15.41 20.57 -17.69
N TRP A 321 -14.36 20.20 -16.95
CA TRP A 321 -13.97 20.91 -15.72
C TRP A 321 -13.51 22.34 -15.99
N ASP A 322 -12.67 22.56 -17.00
CA ASP A 322 -12.19 23.90 -17.37
C ASP A 322 -13.34 24.80 -17.85
N ALA A 323 -14.33 24.23 -18.52
CA ALA A 323 -15.56 24.92 -18.92
C ALA A 323 -16.52 25.21 -17.75
N GLY A 324 -16.27 24.65 -16.56
CA GLY A 324 -17.21 24.72 -15.43
C GLY A 324 -18.51 23.95 -15.68
N ASP A 325 -18.51 22.99 -16.60
CA ASP A 325 -19.68 22.25 -17.04
C ASP A 325 -19.98 21.07 -16.09
N ALA A 326 -20.60 21.39 -14.95
CA ALA A 326 -20.98 20.40 -13.95
C ALA A 326 -21.94 19.34 -14.52
N ASP A 327 -22.86 19.74 -15.39
CA ASP A 327 -23.86 18.84 -15.97
C ASP A 327 -23.23 17.93 -17.03
N GLY A 328 -22.29 18.43 -17.83
CA GLY A 328 -21.47 17.63 -18.73
C GLY A 328 -20.62 16.59 -17.99
N LEU A 329 -20.02 16.95 -16.84
CA LEU A 329 -19.30 16.00 -16.00
C LEU A 329 -20.21 14.91 -15.43
N ARG A 330 -21.44 15.26 -15.02
CA ARG A 330 -22.43 14.28 -14.55
C ARG A 330 -22.93 13.39 -15.69
N ALA A 331 -23.19 13.97 -16.85
CA ALA A 331 -23.62 13.24 -18.05
C ALA A 331 -22.55 12.27 -18.56
N ALA A 332 -21.26 12.57 -18.36
CA ALA A 332 -20.16 11.68 -18.70
C ALA A 332 -20.18 10.35 -17.91
N ALA A 333 -20.78 10.31 -16.72
CA ALA A 333 -20.95 9.07 -15.95
C ALA A 333 -22.16 8.23 -16.34
N ALA A 334 -23.12 8.81 -17.05
CA ALA A 334 -24.32 8.13 -17.52
C ALA A 334 -24.13 7.46 -18.90
N ARG A 335 -22.93 7.58 -19.49
CA ARG A 335 -22.53 7.00 -20.77
C ARG A 335 -21.65 5.77 -20.56
#